data_AF-A0A813ELR3-F1
#
_entry.id   AF-A0A813ELR3-F1
#
_cell.length_a   1.000
_cell.length_b   1.000
_cell.length_c   1.000
_cell.angle_alpha   90.00
_cell.angle_beta   90.00
_cell.angle_gamma   90.00
#
_symmetry.space_group_name_H-M   'P 1'
#
loop_
_entity.id
_entity.type
_entity.pdbx_description
1 polymer ?
#
loop_
_entity_poly.entity_id
_entity_poly.type
_entity_poly.pdbx_seq_one_letter_code
_entity_poly.pdbx_strand_id
1 'polypeptide(L)'
;MESLMKNLTPNGSGHDGKRRRVQQPSLEEKFHKLAIHSSKLGLHLAARSRIHDSCCLHVATLSTEHSVSKAMFGAGKSYFEKRKTSTSKRLGSPHLYVWAAAILAVKNLLDLPEQDLHILSAHALAHDALGSLAQLVHICSISKAWAPNSARVEFSVAPELDDVLDVILRAIANSGADLKSGPPPKSTHERAIARLLFEFGEAPEPPVPD
;
A
#
# COMPACT_ATOMS: atom_id res chain seq x y z
N MET A 1 -29.75 15.38 -92.42
CA MET A 1 -31.01 15.10 -91.71
C MET A 1 -31.18 13.60 -91.66
N GLU A 2 -30.53 12.97 -90.69
CA GLU A 2 -30.71 11.58 -90.23
C GLU A 2 -29.56 11.33 -89.25
N SER A 3 -29.83 11.40 -87.95
CA SER A 3 -29.05 10.66 -86.95
C SER A 3 -29.90 10.54 -85.71
N LEU A 4 -30.64 9.43 -85.69
CA LEU A 4 -31.43 8.93 -84.58
C LEU A 4 -30.61 8.85 -83.27
N MET A 5 -31.28 9.26 -82.20
CA MET A 5 -31.37 8.57 -80.91
C MET A 5 -30.24 7.58 -80.53
N LYS A 6 -29.54 7.88 -79.43
CA LYS A 6 -29.30 6.91 -78.35
C LYS A 6 -28.72 7.58 -77.10
N ASN A 7 -29.30 7.21 -75.97
CA ASN A 7 -28.73 7.18 -74.61
C ASN A 7 -28.85 8.45 -73.75
N LEU A 8 -30.07 8.69 -73.28
CA LEU A 8 -30.32 9.24 -71.94
C LEU A 8 -30.58 8.04 -71.00
N THR A 9 -29.60 7.66 -70.19
CA THR A 9 -29.85 6.89 -68.97
C THR A 9 -29.75 7.83 -67.78
N PRO A 10 -30.78 7.90 -66.91
CA PRO A 10 -30.67 8.59 -65.65
C PRO A 10 -29.84 7.70 -64.70
N ASN A 11 -28.64 8.14 -64.32
CA ASN A 11 -27.91 7.52 -63.22
C ASN A 11 -28.68 7.84 -61.93
N GLY A 12 -29.57 6.91 -61.59
CA GLY A 12 -30.32 6.89 -60.35
C GLY A 12 -29.39 6.86 -59.15
N SER A 13 -29.67 7.78 -58.24
CA SER A 13 -29.38 7.70 -56.81
C SER A 13 -29.52 6.28 -56.25
N GLY A 14 -28.46 5.79 -55.63
CA GLY A 14 -28.45 4.52 -54.93
C GLY A 14 -27.29 4.44 -53.95
N HIS A 15 -27.12 5.44 -53.08
CA HIS A 15 -26.39 5.23 -51.84
C HIS A 15 -27.24 4.33 -50.94
N ASP A 16 -27.22 3.03 -51.26
CA ASP A 16 -27.65 1.96 -50.39
C ASP A 16 -26.70 1.95 -49.19
N GLY A 17 -27.01 2.82 -48.22
CA GLY A 17 -26.44 2.76 -46.89
C GLY A 17 -26.86 1.42 -46.30
N LYS A 18 -26.07 0.37 -46.56
CA LYS A 18 -26.11 -0.90 -45.85
C LYS A 18 -25.96 -0.58 -44.37
N ARG A 19 -27.08 -0.33 -43.70
CA ARG A 19 -27.17 -0.23 -42.24
C ARG A 19 -26.66 -1.57 -41.74
N ARG A 20 -25.39 -1.61 -41.34
CA ARG A 20 -24.81 -2.75 -40.63
C ARG A 20 -25.76 -3.00 -39.47
N ARG A 21 -26.54 -4.07 -39.56
CA ARG A 21 -27.42 -4.53 -38.50
C ARG A 21 -26.47 -4.93 -37.39
N VAL A 22 -26.27 -4.03 -36.42
CA VAL A 22 -25.41 -4.28 -35.26
C VAL A 22 -26.04 -5.48 -34.57
N GLN A 23 -25.43 -6.66 -34.74
CA GLN A 23 -25.81 -7.84 -33.98
C GLN A 23 -25.66 -7.47 -32.52
N GLN A 24 -26.77 -7.51 -31.78
CA GLN A 24 -26.70 -7.28 -30.36
C GLN A 24 -25.89 -8.41 -29.73
N PRO A 25 -24.92 -8.08 -28.87
CA PRO A 25 -24.11 -9.08 -28.22
C PRO A 25 -24.99 -10.02 -27.41
N SER A 26 -24.61 -11.29 -27.35
CA SER A 26 -25.32 -12.31 -26.59
C SER A 26 -25.33 -11.95 -25.10
N LEU A 27 -26.26 -12.55 -24.34
CA LEU A 27 -26.29 -12.33 -22.89
C LEU A 27 -24.98 -12.79 -22.23
N GLU A 28 -24.41 -13.88 -22.71
CA GLU A 28 -23.14 -14.42 -22.24
C GLU A 28 -21.96 -13.48 -22.53
N GLU A 29 -21.90 -12.89 -23.73
CA GLU A 29 -20.89 -11.87 -24.06
C GLU A 29 -21.02 -10.63 -23.17
N LYS A 30 -22.25 -10.21 -22.85
CA LYS A 30 -22.50 -9.09 -21.93
C LYS A 30 -22.02 -9.42 -20.51
N PHE A 31 -22.31 -10.63 -20.01
CA PHE A 31 -21.83 -11.08 -18.70
C PHE A 31 -20.31 -11.20 -18.64
N HIS A 32 -19.69 -11.76 -19.69
CA HIS A 32 -18.24 -11.87 -19.78
C HIS A 32 -17.56 -10.49 -19.75
N LYS A 33 -18.06 -9.53 -20.54
CA LYS A 33 -17.58 -8.15 -20.51
C LYS A 33 -17.78 -7.50 -19.14
N LEU A 34 -18.95 -7.68 -18.52
CA LEU A 34 -19.21 -7.13 -17.19
C LEU A 34 -18.26 -7.71 -16.13
N ALA A 35 -17.95 -9.02 -16.20
CA ALA A 35 -17.00 -9.66 -15.31
C ALA A 35 -15.58 -9.09 -15.50
N ILE A 36 -15.11 -8.95 -16.74
CA ILE A 36 -13.83 -8.31 -17.05
C ILE A 36 -13.79 -6.88 -16.51
N HIS A 37 -14.82 -6.06 -16.77
CA HIS A 37 -14.87 -4.68 -16.29
C HIS A 37 -14.91 -4.59 -14.76
N SER A 38 -15.66 -5.46 -14.09
CA SER A 38 -15.71 -5.50 -12.63
C SER A 38 -14.36 -5.92 -12.03
N SER A 39 -13.68 -6.89 -12.65
CA SER A 39 -12.32 -7.30 -12.26
C SER A 39 -11.31 -6.18 -12.45
N LYS A 40 -11.34 -5.47 -13.60
CA LYS A 40 -10.49 -4.30 -13.86
C LYS A 40 -10.73 -3.18 -12.85
N LEU A 41 -11.99 -2.84 -12.58
CA LEU A 41 -12.35 -1.84 -11.58
C LEU A 41 -11.86 -2.25 -10.18
N GLY A 42 -12.01 -3.51 -9.81
CA GLY A 42 -11.51 -4.04 -8.54
C GLY A 42 -9.98 -3.91 -8.40
N LEU A 43 -9.23 -4.23 -9.46
CA LEU A 43 -7.78 -4.03 -9.47
C LEU A 43 -7.39 -2.55 -9.38
N HIS A 44 -8.10 -1.66 -10.08
CA HIS A 44 -7.85 -0.21 -10.01
C HIS A 44 -8.13 0.34 -8.61
N LEU A 45 -9.25 -0.05 -8.00
CA LEU A 45 -9.59 0.38 -6.64
C LEU A 45 -8.55 -0.10 -5.64
N ALA A 46 -8.12 -1.36 -5.75
CA ALA A 46 -7.05 -1.91 -4.91
C ALA A 46 -5.73 -1.14 -5.10
N ALA A 47 -5.37 -0.79 -6.34
CA ALA A 47 -4.20 0.03 -6.63
C ALA A 47 -4.28 1.44 -6.03
N ARG A 48 -5.43 2.11 -6.12
CA ARG A 48 -5.63 3.44 -5.51
C ARG A 48 -5.63 3.39 -3.99
N SER A 49 -6.30 2.42 -3.39
CA SER A 49 -6.26 2.19 -1.94
C SER A 49 -4.83 2.01 -1.47
N ARG A 50 -4.01 1.29 -2.23
CA ARG A 50 -2.60 1.09 -1.94
C ARG A 50 -1.79 2.38 -1.98
N ILE A 51 -2.02 3.26 -2.97
CA ILE A 51 -1.36 4.56 -3.02
C ILE A 51 -1.73 5.37 -1.77
N HIS A 52 -3.00 5.38 -1.39
CA HIS A 52 -3.42 6.04 -0.17
C HIS A 52 -2.77 5.44 1.08
N ASP A 53 -2.74 4.12 1.20
CA ASP A 53 -2.07 3.41 2.30
C ASP A 53 -0.56 3.72 2.33
N SER A 54 0.07 3.91 1.16
CA SER A 54 1.51 4.24 1.06
C SER A 54 1.87 5.60 1.64
N CYS A 55 0.93 6.54 1.61
CA CYS A 55 1.13 7.85 2.21
C CYS A 55 1.10 7.80 3.74
N CYS A 56 0.48 6.75 4.32
CA CYS A 56 0.27 6.66 5.75
C CYS A 56 1.06 5.50 6.41
N LEU A 57 1.55 4.53 5.63
CA LEU A 57 2.21 3.33 6.12
C LEU A 57 3.63 3.20 5.57
N HIS A 58 4.59 3.27 6.48
CA HIS A 58 6.00 3.08 6.20
C HIS A 58 6.42 1.68 6.63
N VAL A 59 7.14 0.98 5.76
CA VAL A 59 7.62 -0.37 6.03
C VAL A 59 9.13 -0.40 5.92
N ALA A 60 9.80 -0.94 6.94
CA ALA A 60 11.24 -1.16 6.94
C ALA A 60 11.53 -2.66 7.12
N THR A 61 12.50 -3.18 6.39
CA THR A 61 13.05 -4.53 6.63
C THR A 61 14.45 -4.38 7.22
N LEU A 62 14.67 -4.96 8.39
CA LEU A 62 15.94 -4.90 9.11
C LEU A 62 16.34 -6.29 9.60
N SER A 63 17.63 -6.48 9.90
CA SER A 63 18.10 -7.73 10.51
C SER A 63 17.39 -7.98 11.84
N THR A 64 17.06 -9.24 12.14
CA THR A 64 16.57 -9.63 13.48
C THR A 64 17.58 -9.34 14.58
N GLU A 65 18.87 -9.28 14.23
CA GLU A 65 19.95 -8.98 15.16
C GLU A 65 20.15 -7.49 15.42
N HIS A 66 19.52 -6.63 14.62
CA HIS A 66 19.58 -5.18 14.76
C HIS A 66 19.04 -4.74 16.14
N SER A 67 19.68 -3.73 16.75
CA SER A 67 19.32 -3.23 18.09
C SER A 67 17.85 -2.83 18.20
N VAL A 68 17.35 -2.10 17.20
CA VAL A 68 15.93 -1.71 17.08
C VAL A 68 15.01 -2.93 16.97
N SER A 69 15.33 -3.93 16.14
CA SER A 69 14.54 -5.18 16.05
C SER A 69 14.44 -5.87 17.40
N LYS A 70 15.57 -6.05 18.08
CA LYS A 70 15.65 -6.70 19.39
C LYS A 70 14.80 -5.96 20.43
N ALA A 71 14.91 -4.64 20.48
CA ALA A 71 14.13 -3.81 21.39
C ALA A 71 12.63 -3.92 21.12
N MET A 72 12.20 -3.83 19.86
CA MET A 72 10.79 -3.91 19.47
C MET A 72 10.20 -5.31 19.75
N PHE A 73 10.91 -6.39 19.41
CA PHE A 73 10.48 -7.75 19.75
C PHE A 73 10.42 -7.96 21.26
N GLY A 74 11.43 -7.47 22.00
CA GLY A 74 11.49 -7.54 23.45
C GLY A 74 10.32 -6.82 24.10
N ALA A 75 9.98 -5.61 23.64
CA ALA A 75 8.86 -4.82 24.13
C ALA A 75 7.52 -5.50 23.85
N GLY A 76 7.32 -6.03 22.64
CA GLY A 76 6.13 -6.80 22.29
C GLY A 76 5.97 -8.03 23.19
N LYS A 77 7.04 -8.81 23.38
CA LYS A 77 7.05 -9.99 24.26
C LYS A 77 6.73 -9.60 25.70
N SER A 78 7.41 -8.58 26.23
CA SER A 78 7.23 -8.08 27.60
C SER A 78 5.79 -7.62 27.84
N TYR A 79 5.17 -6.94 26.87
CA TYR A 79 3.77 -6.54 26.95
C TYR A 79 2.85 -7.76 27.11
N PHE A 80 3.01 -8.80 26.28
CA PHE A 80 2.17 -9.99 26.36
C PHE A 80 2.41 -10.81 27.64
N GLU A 81 3.65 -10.85 28.14
CA GLU A 81 3.96 -11.48 29.44
C GLU A 81 3.27 -10.72 30.58
N LYS A 82 3.40 -9.39 30.63
CA LYS A 82 2.72 -8.54 31.62
C LYS A 82 1.21 -8.66 31.54
N ARG A 83 0.65 -8.79 30.32
CA ARG A 83 -0.79 -8.98 30.13
C ARG A 83 -1.29 -10.33 30.63
N LYS A 84 -0.46 -11.37 30.60
CA LYS A 84 -0.81 -12.69 31.17
C LYS A 84 -0.81 -12.67 32.70
N THR A 85 0.10 -11.93 33.31
CA THR A 85 0.25 -11.86 34.77
C THR A 85 -0.62 -10.78 35.42
N SER A 86 -0.99 -9.73 34.68
CA SER A 86 -1.83 -8.65 35.19
C SER A 86 -3.31 -8.97 35.02
N THR A 87 -4.05 -8.96 36.14
CA THR A 87 -5.52 -8.97 36.15
C THR A 87 -6.12 -7.61 35.73
N SER A 88 -5.29 -6.57 35.55
CA SER A 88 -5.75 -5.22 35.22
C SER A 88 -5.92 -5.02 33.71
N LYS A 89 -7.07 -4.48 33.30
CA LYS A 89 -7.39 -4.18 31.89
C LYS A 89 -6.66 -2.94 31.32
N ARG A 90 -5.71 -2.34 32.05
CA ARG A 90 -5.23 -0.97 31.79
C ARG A 90 -3.89 -0.84 31.08
N LEU A 91 -3.28 -1.94 30.62
CA LEU A 91 -1.96 -1.88 29.98
C LEU A 91 -1.94 -1.09 28.66
N GLY A 92 -3.07 -0.72 28.07
CA GLY A 92 -3.12 0.00 26.79
C GLY A 92 -2.79 -0.92 25.62
N SER A 93 -2.53 -0.34 24.44
CA SER A 93 -2.29 -1.09 23.21
C SER A 93 -0.82 -1.50 23.05
N PRO A 94 -0.52 -2.72 22.55
CA PRO A 94 0.85 -3.22 22.41
C PRO A 94 1.73 -2.36 21.51
N HIS A 95 1.17 -1.78 20.44
CA HIS A 95 1.93 -0.97 19.48
C HIS A 95 2.59 0.26 20.11
N LEU A 96 2.02 0.81 21.20
CA LEU A 96 2.58 1.97 21.90
C LEU A 96 3.87 1.63 22.65
N TYR A 97 3.96 0.41 23.21
CA TYR A 97 5.19 -0.07 23.85
C TYR A 97 6.26 -0.36 22.81
N VAL A 98 5.86 -0.93 21.67
CA VAL A 98 6.75 -1.20 20.55
C VAL A 98 7.29 0.12 19.97
N TRP A 99 6.44 1.16 19.87
CA TRP A 99 6.83 2.51 19.47
C TRP A 99 7.85 3.14 20.42
N ALA A 100 7.57 3.13 21.72
CA ALA A 100 8.49 3.64 22.74
C ALA A 100 9.84 2.90 22.69
N ALA A 101 9.82 1.57 22.52
CA ALA A 101 11.04 0.78 22.39
C ALA A 101 11.83 1.10 21.11
N ALA A 102 11.15 1.39 20.00
CA ALA A 102 11.80 1.83 18.78
C ALA A 102 12.53 3.17 18.98
N ILE A 103 11.87 4.17 19.56
CA ILE A 103 12.49 5.47 19.87
C ILE A 103 13.71 5.30 20.76
N LEU A 104 13.59 4.58 21.87
CA LEU A 104 14.70 4.36 22.79
C LEU A 104 15.87 3.63 22.13
N ALA A 105 15.58 2.65 21.27
CA ALA A 105 16.62 1.94 20.54
C ALA A 105 17.32 2.82 19.50
N VAL A 106 16.58 3.67 18.78
CA VAL A 106 17.13 4.62 17.81
C VAL A 106 18.01 5.66 18.51
N LYS A 107 17.59 6.19 19.67
CA LYS A 107 18.41 7.13 20.47
C LYS A 107 19.76 6.55 20.89
N ASN A 108 19.87 5.23 20.99
CA ASN A 108 21.10 4.52 21.37
C ASN A 108 21.97 4.11 20.18
N LEU A 109 21.61 4.49 18.95
CA LEU A 109 22.46 4.29 17.78
C LEU A 109 23.65 5.26 17.84
N LEU A 110 24.84 4.77 17.48
CA LEU A 110 26.10 5.52 17.64
C LEU A 110 26.21 6.74 16.71
N ASP A 111 25.57 6.69 15.54
CA ASP A 111 25.75 7.68 14.47
C ASP A 111 24.51 8.57 14.26
N LEU A 112 23.78 8.88 15.33
CA LEU A 112 22.59 9.74 15.21
C LEU A 112 22.98 11.24 15.31
N PRO A 113 22.57 12.09 14.35
CA PRO A 113 22.81 13.54 14.42
C PRO A 113 22.24 14.17 15.70
N GLU A 114 22.89 15.21 16.21
CA GLU A 114 22.46 15.91 17.43
C GLU A 114 21.04 16.49 17.30
N GLN A 115 20.70 17.02 16.11
CA GLN A 115 19.36 17.51 15.80
C GLN A 115 18.30 16.40 15.91
N ASP A 116 18.60 15.22 15.37
CA ASP A 116 17.71 14.06 15.40
C ASP A 116 17.55 13.55 16.85
N LEU A 117 18.63 13.53 17.64
CA LEU A 117 18.59 13.23 19.07
C LEU A 117 17.73 14.21 19.87
N HIS A 118 17.76 15.50 19.52
CA HIS A 118 16.94 16.52 20.15
C HIS A 118 15.45 16.27 19.90
N ILE A 119 15.05 15.97 18.65
CA ILE A 119 13.67 15.64 18.27
C ILE A 119 13.16 14.44 19.09
N LEU A 120 13.93 13.34 19.13
CA LEU A 120 13.54 12.14 19.88
C LEU A 120 13.50 12.37 21.39
N SER A 121 14.34 13.26 21.92
CA SER A 121 14.34 13.62 23.35
C SER A 121 13.17 14.51 23.72
N ALA A 122 12.84 15.48 22.88
CA ALA A 122 11.65 16.31 23.05
C ALA A 122 10.38 15.46 23.02
N HIS A 123 10.27 14.51 22.07
CA HIS A 123 9.16 13.57 22.02
C HIS A 123 9.03 12.73 23.30
N ALA A 124 10.15 12.20 23.81
CA ALA A 124 10.17 11.41 25.03
C ALA A 124 9.75 12.21 26.27
N LEU A 125 10.00 13.51 26.30
CA LEU A 125 9.58 14.42 27.39
C LEU A 125 8.11 14.84 27.25
N ALA A 126 7.62 15.05 26.03
CA ALA A 126 6.26 15.51 25.77
C ALA A 126 5.20 14.44 26.09
N HIS A 127 5.56 13.15 25.98
CA HIS A 127 4.62 12.03 26.13
C HIS A 127 5.01 11.10 27.29
N ASP A 128 4.81 11.57 28.52
CA ASP A 128 5.08 10.79 29.74
C ASP A 128 4.07 9.62 29.92
N ALA A 129 2.84 9.78 29.41
CA ALA A 129 1.81 8.74 29.48
C ALA A 129 1.48 8.16 28.09
N LEU A 130 1.66 6.84 27.93
CA LEU A 130 1.33 6.08 26.72
C LEU A 130 -0.11 6.30 26.23
N GLY A 131 -1.05 6.61 27.12
CA GLY A 131 -2.45 6.87 26.76
C GLY A 131 -2.64 8.05 25.79
N SER A 132 -1.79 9.07 25.87
CA SER A 132 -1.82 10.24 24.96
C SER A 132 -1.38 9.90 23.54
N LEU A 133 -0.50 8.92 23.37
CA LEU A 133 0.02 8.48 22.08
C LEU A 133 -0.96 7.59 21.31
N ALA A 134 -2.02 7.10 21.95
CA ALA A 134 -2.97 6.17 21.34
C ALA A 134 -3.71 6.75 20.12
N GLN A 135 -3.85 8.07 20.06
CA GLN A 135 -4.46 8.76 18.91
C GLN A 135 -3.46 9.18 17.84
N LEU A 136 -2.16 9.21 18.18
CA LEU A 136 -1.10 9.69 17.30
C LEU A 136 -0.33 8.54 16.65
N VAL A 137 -0.27 7.36 17.27
CA VAL A 137 0.42 6.18 16.75
C VAL A 137 -0.63 5.16 16.31
N HIS A 138 -0.96 5.16 15.02
CA HIS A 138 -1.96 4.26 14.45
C HIS A 138 -1.43 2.83 14.33
N ILE A 139 -0.20 2.66 13.83
CA ILE A 139 0.46 1.38 13.64
C ILE A 139 1.92 1.52 14.07
N CYS A 140 2.36 0.62 14.95
CA CYS A 140 3.77 0.38 15.19
C CYS A 140 3.94 -1.10 15.51
N SER A 141 4.36 -1.89 14.52
CA SER A 141 4.43 -3.34 14.64
C SER A 141 5.77 -3.88 14.16
N ILE A 142 6.18 -5.01 14.73
CA ILE A 142 7.32 -5.78 14.26
C ILE A 142 6.93 -7.24 14.12
N SER A 143 7.37 -7.87 13.02
CA SER A 143 7.13 -9.27 12.73
C SER A 143 8.34 -9.89 12.05
N LYS A 144 8.45 -11.22 12.05
CA LYS A 144 9.46 -11.90 11.22
C LYS A 144 9.09 -11.72 9.76
N ALA A 145 10.05 -11.32 8.94
CA ALA A 145 9.85 -11.26 7.49
C ALA A 145 9.95 -12.67 6.88
N TRP A 146 9.57 -12.79 5.61
CA TRP A 146 9.74 -14.04 4.86
C TRP A 146 11.21 -14.43 4.69
N ALA A 147 12.08 -13.44 4.50
CA ALA A 147 13.52 -13.66 4.40
C ALA A 147 14.08 -14.12 5.76
N PRO A 148 15.01 -15.09 5.77
CA PRO A 148 15.64 -15.53 7.01
C PRO A 148 16.39 -14.37 7.68
N ASN A 149 16.43 -14.37 9.00
CA ASN A 149 17.08 -13.35 9.84
C ASN A 149 16.64 -11.90 9.55
N SER A 150 15.45 -11.73 8.98
CA SER A 150 14.89 -10.42 8.66
C SER A 150 13.62 -10.18 9.47
N ALA A 151 13.45 -8.94 9.91
CA ALA A 151 12.30 -8.43 10.61
C ALA A 151 11.64 -7.35 9.76
N ARG A 152 10.32 -7.41 9.67
CA ARG A 152 9.49 -6.40 9.02
C ARG A 152 8.91 -5.50 10.11
N VAL A 153 9.22 -4.21 10.03
CA VAL A 153 8.69 -3.17 10.89
C VAL A 153 7.73 -2.31 10.08
N GLU A 154 6.59 -1.97 10.69
CA GLU A 154 5.56 -1.14 10.09
C GLU A 154 5.27 0.06 11.00
N PHE A 155 5.21 1.25 10.44
CA PHE A 155 4.88 2.49 11.12
C PHE A 155 3.75 3.22 10.40
N SER A 156 2.79 3.72 11.15
CA SER A 156 1.78 4.67 10.70
C SER A 156 1.46 5.59 11.86
N VAL A 157 1.64 6.89 11.66
CA VAL A 157 1.44 7.92 12.68
C VAL A 157 0.54 9.03 12.15
N ALA A 158 0.06 9.88 13.05
CA ALA A 158 -0.61 11.12 12.70
C ALA A 158 0.42 12.19 12.31
N PRO A 159 0.03 13.22 11.52
CA PRO A 159 0.96 14.22 10.99
C PRO A 159 1.80 14.93 12.05
N GLU A 160 1.29 15.05 13.27
CA GLU A 160 2.00 15.65 14.42
C GLU A 160 3.26 14.89 14.82
N LEU A 161 3.41 13.63 14.42
CA LEU A 161 4.58 12.79 14.69
C LEU A 161 5.43 12.51 13.44
N ASP A 162 5.16 13.17 12.30
CA ASP A 162 5.90 12.93 11.06
C ASP A 162 7.39 13.22 11.24
N ASP A 163 7.77 14.30 11.93
CA ASP A 163 9.18 14.63 12.21
C ASP A 163 9.88 13.52 13.01
N VAL A 164 9.18 12.93 13.98
CA VAL A 164 9.72 11.84 14.81
C VAL A 164 9.87 10.57 13.99
N LEU A 165 8.87 10.27 13.15
CA LEU A 165 8.90 9.12 12.27
C LEU A 165 10.01 9.24 11.23
N ASP A 166 10.19 10.41 10.62
CA ASP A 166 11.25 10.67 9.64
C ASP A 166 12.64 10.46 10.24
N VAL A 167 12.86 10.90 11.48
CA VAL A 167 14.10 10.62 12.21
C VAL A 167 14.30 9.12 12.42
N ILE A 168 13.27 8.39 12.84
CA ILE A 168 13.34 6.93 13.02
C ILE A 168 13.69 6.25 11.70
N LEU A 169 12.97 6.57 10.63
CA LEU A 169 13.14 5.97 9.30
C LEU A 169 14.54 6.25 8.74
N ARG A 170 15.03 7.48 8.87
CA ARG A 170 16.38 7.87 8.44
C ARG A 170 17.45 7.14 9.24
N ALA A 171 17.31 7.06 10.56
CA ALA A 171 18.27 6.39 11.43
C ALA A 171 18.37 4.87 11.14
N ILE A 172 17.23 4.20 10.95
CA ILE A 172 17.23 2.77 10.61
C ILE A 172 17.73 2.52 9.19
N ALA A 173 17.44 3.42 8.24
CA ALA A 173 17.98 3.34 6.88
C ALA A 173 19.50 3.49 6.87
N ASN A 174 20.04 4.46 7.61
CA ASN A 174 21.48 4.65 7.79
C ASN A 174 22.16 3.43 8.45
N SER A 175 21.39 2.66 9.22
CA SER A 175 21.85 1.41 9.84
C SER A 175 21.67 0.18 8.94
N GLY A 176 21.33 0.37 7.66
CA GLY A 176 21.22 -0.68 6.64
C GLY A 176 19.84 -1.30 6.48
N ALA A 177 18.77 -0.65 6.97
CA ALA A 177 17.41 -1.12 6.71
C ALA A 177 16.95 -0.85 5.26
N ASP A 178 16.23 -1.81 4.69
CA ASP A 178 15.56 -1.67 3.39
C ASP A 178 14.19 -1.00 3.60
N LEU A 179 14.09 0.28 3.28
CA LEU A 179 12.84 1.05 3.35
C LEU A 179 11.99 0.77 2.11
N LYS A 180 10.77 0.29 2.35
CA LYS A 180 9.76 0.07 1.31
C LYS A 180 8.64 1.08 1.49
N SER A 181 8.57 2.03 0.56
CA SER A 181 7.43 2.91 0.39
C SER A 181 6.42 2.27 -0.56
N GLY A 182 5.17 2.23 -0.12
CA GLY A 182 4.05 1.76 -0.93
C GLY A 182 3.93 0.26 -1.07
N PRO A 183 2.74 -0.22 -1.46
CA PRO A 183 2.36 -1.57 -1.09
C PRO A 183 2.67 -2.51 -2.25
N PRO A 184 3.33 -3.64 -1.97
CA PRO A 184 3.44 -4.70 -2.97
C PRO A 184 2.04 -5.25 -3.29
N PRO A 185 1.78 -5.75 -4.52
CA PRO A 185 0.54 -6.43 -4.85
C PRO A 185 0.41 -7.71 -4.00
N LYS A 186 -0.53 -7.72 -3.07
CA LYS A 186 -0.46 -8.66 -1.93
C LYS A 186 -1.30 -9.93 -2.09
N SER A 187 -2.51 -9.90 -2.61
CA SER A 187 -3.37 -11.07 -2.50
C SER A 187 -3.16 -12.09 -3.63
N THR A 188 -3.23 -13.38 -3.30
CA THR A 188 -3.29 -14.48 -4.28
C THR A 188 -4.42 -14.25 -5.28
N HIS A 189 -5.52 -13.66 -4.82
CA HIS A 189 -6.67 -13.30 -5.63
C HIS A 189 -6.36 -12.18 -6.63
N GLU A 190 -5.68 -11.10 -6.23
CA GLU A 190 -5.25 -10.06 -7.16
C GLU A 190 -4.28 -10.60 -8.22
N ARG A 191 -3.33 -11.46 -7.81
CA ARG A 191 -2.43 -12.13 -8.75
C ARG A 191 -3.18 -13.07 -9.69
N ALA A 192 -4.17 -13.80 -9.18
CA ALA A 192 -5.00 -14.70 -9.98
C ALA A 192 -5.88 -13.92 -10.97
N ILE A 193 -6.51 -12.83 -10.53
CA ILE A 193 -7.33 -11.96 -11.38
C ILE A 193 -6.47 -11.30 -12.46
N ALA A 194 -5.29 -10.79 -12.10
CA ALA A 194 -4.36 -10.21 -13.06
C ALA A 194 -3.87 -11.23 -14.10
N ARG A 195 -3.58 -12.47 -13.68
CA ARG A 195 -3.23 -13.58 -14.59
C ARG A 195 -4.38 -13.93 -15.52
N LEU A 196 -5.60 -14.07 -14.99
CA LEU A 196 -6.78 -14.36 -15.80
C LEU A 196 -7.03 -13.24 -16.83
N LEU A 197 -6.96 -11.98 -16.43
CA LEU A 197 -7.09 -10.85 -17.36
C LEU A 197 -6.01 -10.85 -18.45
N PHE A 198 -4.78 -11.22 -18.10
CA PHE A 198 -3.70 -11.38 -19.07
C PHE A 198 -3.96 -12.53 -20.05
N GLU A 199 -4.43 -13.69 -19.56
CA GLU A 199 -4.83 -14.84 -20.38
C GLU A 199 -5.99 -14.50 -21.34
N PHE A 200 -6.88 -13.58 -20.94
CA PHE A 200 -7.95 -13.05 -21.79
C PHE A 200 -7.52 -11.92 -22.74
N GLY A 201 -6.24 -11.54 -22.77
CA GLY A 201 -5.73 -10.45 -23.62
C GLY A 201 -6.14 -9.05 -23.16
N GLU A 202 -6.65 -8.94 -21.94
CA GLU A 202 -7.22 -7.72 -21.33
C GLU A 202 -6.28 -7.17 -20.25
N ALA A 203 -4.97 -7.16 -20.54
CA ALA A 203 -3.94 -6.73 -19.61
C ALA A 203 -4.28 -5.33 -19.04
N PRO A 204 -4.11 -5.11 -17.72
CA PRO A 204 -4.32 -3.79 -17.14
C PRO A 204 -3.27 -2.83 -17.72
N GLU A 205 -3.72 -1.77 -18.39
CA GLU A 205 -2.83 -0.67 -18.77
C GLU A 205 -2.22 -0.07 -17.51
N PRO A 206 -0.92 0.32 -17.54
CA PRO A 206 -0.33 1.00 -16.41
C PRO A 206 -1.16 2.26 -16.09
N PRO A 207 -1.33 2.61 -14.81
CA PRO A 207 -2.02 3.84 -14.45
C PRO A 207 -1.32 5.01 -15.17
N VAL A 208 -2.10 5.78 -15.92
CA VAL A 208 -1.61 7.02 -16.54
C VAL A 208 -1.16 7.92 -15.39
N PRO A 209 0.11 8.37 -15.37
CA PRO A 209 0.54 9.33 -14.36
C PRO A 209 -0.27 10.62 -14.55
N ASP A 210 -0.90 11.09 -13.46
CA ASP A 210 -1.57 12.38 -13.40
C ASP A 210 -0.59 13.54 -13.67
#